data_AF-A0A3A4RJ14-F1
#
_entry.id   AF-A0A3A4RJ14-F1
#
_cell.length_a   1.000
_cell.length_b   1.000
_cell.length_c   1.000
_cell.angle_alpha   90.00
_cell.angle_beta   90.00
_cell.angle_gamma   90.00
#
_symmetry.space_group_name_H-M   'P 1'
#
loop_
_entity.id
_entity.type
_entity.pdbx_description
1 polymer ?
#
loop_
_entity_poly.entity_id
_entity_poly.type
_entity_poly.pdbx_seq_one_letter_code
_entity_poly.pdbx_strand_id
1 'polypeptide(L)'
;MEEPALAAAATPRAAWARALVARYDGAVMRVEPPAAVAWPVGPLSDAQQTTWRRLLAWCFAGAGDGRSPFWRPGVLPRVEQRFAVATLADGSDADRARLVEAFSRHLDGSDQLEAAGGAVAGLLLRLRVKRNDALWWRARQPSDPWDCGYLIGEPAALRRFQPRRATLMVADDSLPDAALREALHILQTRSAGFRHPVRLLVLGRGGDALAVGGLNPTPLPAPTTPPR
;
A
#
# COMPACT_ATOMS: atom_id res chain seq x y z
N MET A 1 38.90 -19.92 2.04
CA MET A 1 38.28 -19.44 3.29
C MET A 1 38.09 -17.95 3.13
N GLU A 2 36.94 -17.53 2.61
CA GLU A 2 36.57 -16.12 2.49
C GLU A 2 35.54 -15.81 3.57
N GLU A 3 35.86 -14.83 4.42
CA GLU A 3 34.95 -14.30 5.43
C GLU A 3 33.75 -13.60 4.77
N PRO A 4 32.52 -13.88 5.19
CA PRO A 4 31.40 -13.04 4.81
C PRO A 4 31.46 -11.71 5.59
N ALA A 5 31.61 -10.61 4.85
CA ALA A 5 31.53 -9.25 5.37
C ALA A 5 30.23 -9.07 6.18
N LEU A 6 30.36 -8.87 7.49
CA LEU A 6 29.27 -8.47 8.37
C LEU A 6 28.70 -7.13 7.87
N ALA A 7 27.53 -7.19 7.23
CA ALA A 7 26.72 -6.00 7.01
C ALA A 7 26.42 -5.37 8.38
N ALA A 8 26.99 -4.19 8.62
CA ALA A 8 26.85 -3.47 9.88
C ALA A 8 25.35 -3.28 10.21
N ALA A 9 24.89 -3.94 11.26
CA ALA A 9 23.53 -3.82 11.76
C ALA A 9 23.30 -2.36 12.18
N ALA A 10 22.33 -1.69 11.56
CA ALA A 10 21.97 -0.32 11.91
C ALA A 10 21.58 -0.25 13.40
N THR A 11 22.24 0.63 14.15
CA THR A 11 22.04 0.80 15.59
C THR A 11 20.56 1.15 15.88
N PRO A 12 19.94 0.58 16.93
CA PRO A 12 18.52 0.79 17.25
C PRO A 12 18.09 2.27 17.24
N ARG A 13 18.90 3.17 17.81
CA ARG A 13 18.63 4.62 17.83
C ARG A 13 18.49 5.24 16.44
N ALA A 14 19.31 4.83 15.47
CA ALA A 14 19.25 5.33 14.11
C ALA A 14 18.00 4.84 13.37
N ALA A 15 17.53 3.62 13.66
CA ALA A 15 16.30 3.08 13.09
C ALA A 15 15.05 3.82 13.60
N TRP A 16 15.02 4.15 14.89
CA TRP A 16 13.92 4.93 15.50
C TRP A 16 13.86 6.37 14.99
N ALA A 17 15.01 7.05 14.95
CA ALA A 17 15.08 8.42 14.42
C ALA A 17 14.62 8.47 12.96
N ARG A 18 15.03 7.48 12.13
CA ARG A 18 14.57 7.34 10.74
C ARG A 18 13.07 7.10 10.64
N ALA A 19 12.48 6.27 11.51
CA ALA A 19 11.03 6.02 11.50
C ALA A 19 10.22 7.28 11.86
N LEU A 20 10.71 8.10 12.80
CA LEU A 20 10.03 9.33 13.20
C LEU A 20 10.04 10.40 12.09
N VAL A 21 11.16 10.54 11.38
CA VAL A 21 11.28 11.47 10.24
C VAL A 21 10.77 10.90 8.92
N ALA A 22 10.43 9.61 8.86
CA ALA A 22 9.91 8.98 7.65
C ALA A 22 8.64 9.72 7.20
N ARG A 23 8.68 10.14 5.93
CA ARG A 23 7.60 10.86 5.25
C ARG A 23 7.03 9.97 4.14
N TYR A 24 5.82 10.31 3.74
CA TYR A 24 5.24 9.81 2.51
C TYR A 24 6.20 10.10 1.35
N ASP A 25 6.45 9.09 0.52
CA ASP A 25 7.40 9.19 -0.59
C ASP A 25 6.72 9.79 -1.82
N GLY A 26 6.69 11.13 -1.85
CA GLY A 26 6.11 11.92 -2.94
C GLY A 26 6.82 11.77 -4.30
N ALA A 27 8.00 11.13 -4.33
CA ALA A 27 8.70 10.82 -5.58
C ALA A 27 8.21 9.52 -6.21
N VAL A 28 7.59 8.63 -5.42
CA VAL A 28 7.07 7.33 -5.88
C VAL A 28 5.56 7.40 -6.09
N MET A 29 4.85 8.07 -5.19
CA MET A 29 3.40 8.15 -5.20
C MET A 29 2.92 9.59 -5.10
N ARG A 30 1.78 9.88 -5.72
CA ARG A 30 1.01 11.11 -5.50
C ARG A 30 -0.27 10.79 -4.74
N VAL A 31 -0.71 11.72 -3.90
CA VAL A 31 -1.94 11.59 -3.10
C VAL A 31 -3.18 11.82 -3.96
N GLU A 32 -3.09 12.67 -4.97
CA GLU A 32 -4.24 13.13 -5.73
C GLU A 32 -4.53 12.23 -6.94
N PRO A 33 -5.80 11.82 -7.16
CA PRO A 33 -6.20 11.11 -8.37
C PRO A 33 -6.01 12.02 -9.59
N PRO A 34 -5.59 11.49 -10.76
CA PRO A 34 -5.40 12.31 -11.97
C PRO A 34 -6.69 12.92 -12.53
N ALA A 35 -7.87 12.49 -12.08
CA ALA A 35 -9.15 13.09 -12.41
C ALA A 35 -9.94 13.36 -11.12
N ALA A 36 -10.47 14.57 -10.97
CA ALA A 36 -11.19 15.01 -9.79
C ALA A 36 -12.43 14.13 -9.55
N VAL A 37 -12.31 13.14 -8.68
CA VAL A 37 -13.46 12.43 -8.11
C VAL A 37 -14.22 13.45 -7.27
N ALA A 38 -15.44 13.81 -7.68
CA ALA A 38 -16.27 14.72 -6.92
C ALA A 38 -16.65 14.09 -5.57
N TRP A 39 -16.28 14.77 -4.48
CA TRP A 39 -16.70 14.41 -3.12
C TRP A 39 -17.90 15.25 -2.68
N PRO A 40 -18.87 14.68 -1.93
CA PRO A 40 -18.82 13.35 -1.35
C PRO A 40 -19.19 12.21 -2.30
N VAL A 41 -18.49 11.09 -2.15
CA VAL A 41 -18.88 9.81 -2.76
C VAL A 41 -20.18 9.38 -2.08
N GLY A 42 -21.30 9.44 -2.80
CA GLY A 42 -22.56 8.83 -2.36
C GLY A 42 -22.44 7.32 -2.07
N PRO A 43 -23.50 6.66 -1.59
CA PRO A 43 -23.44 5.29 -1.11
C PRO A 43 -22.90 4.32 -2.17
N LEU A 44 -22.08 3.36 -1.72
CA LEU A 44 -21.57 2.29 -2.57
C LEU A 44 -22.69 1.28 -2.89
N SER A 45 -22.80 0.86 -4.15
CA SER A 45 -23.68 -0.25 -4.54
C SER A 45 -23.24 -1.57 -3.88
N ASP A 46 -24.13 -2.56 -3.85
CA ASP A 46 -23.83 -3.89 -3.27
C ASP A 46 -22.63 -4.58 -3.96
N ALA A 47 -22.49 -4.37 -5.27
CA ALA A 47 -21.34 -4.82 -6.04
C ALA A 47 -20.05 -4.14 -5.57
N GLN A 48 -20.06 -2.81 -5.39
CA GLN A 48 -18.93 -2.05 -4.88
C GLN A 48 -18.58 -2.43 -3.43
N GLN A 49 -19.57 -2.68 -2.57
CA GLN A 49 -19.34 -3.16 -1.20
C GLN A 49 -18.72 -4.57 -1.18
N THR A 50 -19.08 -5.42 -2.13
CA THR A 50 -18.45 -6.74 -2.27
C THR A 50 -17.01 -6.63 -2.73
N THR A 51 -16.73 -5.78 -3.73
CA THR A 51 -15.37 -5.48 -4.16
C THR A 51 -14.54 -4.86 -3.04
N TRP A 52 -15.12 -3.95 -2.24
CA TRP A 52 -14.48 -3.38 -1.06
C TRP A 52 -14.01 -4.43 -0.07
N ARG A 53 -14.89 -5.37 0.31
CA ARG A 53 -14.54 -6.47 1.24
C ARG A 53 -13.40 -7.33 0.69
N ARG A 54 -13.41 -7.59 -0.63
CA ARG A 54 -12.35 -8.35 -1.32
C ARG A 54 -11.02 -7.59 -1.32
N LEU A 55 -11.04 -6.29 -1.60
CA LEU A 55 -9.86 -5.41 -1.54
C LEU A 55 -9.26 -5.39 -0.13
N LEU A 56 -10.11 -5.27 0.89
CA LEU A 56 -9.69 -5.30 2.28
C LEU A 56 -9.03 -6.64 2.61
N ALA A 57 -9.70 -7.76 2.30
CA ALA A 57 -9.15 -9.09 2.52
C ALA A 57 -7.79 -9.30 1.80
N TRP A 58 -7.69 -8.85 0.55
CA TRP A 58 -6.44 -8.92 -0.23
C TRP A 58 -5.31 -8.06 0.37
N CYS A 59 -5.61 -6.85 0.84
CA CYS A 59 -4.61 -6.00 1.49
C CYS A 59 -3.98 -6.72 2.70
N PHE A 60 -4.80 -7.35 3.54
CA PHE A 60 -4.33 -8.03 4.75
C PHE A 60 -3.84 -9.47 4.51
N ALA A 61 -4.17 -10.10 3.39
CA ALA A 61 -3.69 -11.44 3.03
C ALA A 61 -2.15 -11.48 2.99
N GLY A 62 -1.54 -12.44 3.70
CA GLY A 62 -0.08 -12.59 3.77
C GLY A 62 0.67 -11.41 4.40
N ALA A 63 -0.04 -10.40 4.93
CA ALA A 63 0.59 -9.28 5.60
C ALA A 63 1.29 -9.77 6.88
N GLY A 64 0.77 -10.80 7.55
CA GLY A 64 1.29 -11.30 8.82
C GLY A 64 1.11 -10.29 9.96
N ASP A 65 1.51 -10.69 11.17
CA ASP A 65 1.42 -9.81 12.34
C ASP A 65 2.44 -8.66 12.28
N GLY A 66 3.45 -8.71 11.40
CA GLY A 66 4.50 -7.70 11.28
C GLY A 66 5.35 -7.56 12.53
N ARG A 67 5.40 -8.58 13.40
CA ARG A 67 6.26 -8.54 14.58
C ARG A 67 7.72 -8.70 14.18
N SER A 68 8.57 -7.95 14.86
CA SER A 68 10.00 -8.19 14.93
C SER A 68 10.38 -8.33 16.40
N PRO A 69 11.31 -9.23 16.79
CA PRO A 69 11.77 -9.31 18.17
C PRO A 69 12.24 -7.93 18.64
N PHE A 70 11.67 -7.38 19.71
CA PHE A 70 11.96 -6.00 20.13
C PHE A 70 13.45 -5.80 20.48
N TRP A 71 14.16 -6.88 20.86
CA TRP A 71 15.60 -6.90 21.13
C TRP A 71 16.48 -7.05 19.87
N ARG A 72 15.88 -7.21 18.68
CA ARG A 72 16.56 -7.26 17.38
C ARG A 72 15.88 -6.37 16.34
N PRO A 73 15.91 -5.03 16.50
CA PRO A 73 15.31 -4.09 15.55
C PRO A 73 16.02 -4.06 14.17
N GLY A 74 17.09 -4.83 13.97
CA GLY A 74 17.69 -5.05 12.66
C GLY A 74 17.00 -6.15 11.84
N VAL A 75 16.21 -7.03 12.47
CA VAL A 75 15.54 -8.14 11.79
C VAL A 75 14.25 -7.67 11.15
N LEU A 76 14.06 -8.04 9.87
CA LEU A 76 12.84 -7.71 9.15
C LEU A 76 11.61 -8.35 9.82
N PRO A 77 10.49 -7.62 9.92
CA PRO A 77 9.22 -8.16 10.40
C PRO A 77 8.78 -9.42 9.65
N ARG A 78 8.11 -10.36 10.32
CA ARG A 78 7.50 -11.51 9.64
C ARG A 78 6.34 -11.04 8.77
N VAL A 79 6.53 -11.13 7.47
CA VAL A 79 5.56 -10.79 6.42
C VAL A 79 5.68 -11.87 5.35
N GLU A 80 4.65 -12.69 5.20
CA GLU A 80 4.66 -13.84 4.28
C GLU A 80 4.66 -13.35 2.83
N GLN A 81 3.87 -12.32 2.55
CA GLN A 81 3.76 -11.70 1.23
C GLN A 81 4.08 -10.21 1.31
N ARG A 82 5.36 -9.89 1.12
CA ARG A 82 5.90 -8.51 1.15
C ARG A 82 5.47 -7.66 -0.04
N PHE A 83 5.23 -8.29 -1.18
CA PHE A 83 4.71 -7.62 -2.36
C PHE A 83 3.63 -8.48 -3.00
N ALA A 84 2.50 -7.86 -3.37
CA ALA A 84 1.42 -8.51 -4.08
C ALA A 84 0.80 -7.53 -5.08
N VAL A 85 0.32 -8.08 -6.20
CA VAL A 85 -0.30 -7.34 -7.29
C VAL A 85 -1.71 -7.88 -7.50
N ALA A 86 -2.69 -6.99 -7.68
CA ALA A 86 -4.03 -7.34 -8.07
C ALA A 86 -4.53 -6.42 -9.18
N THR A 87 -5.48 -6.92 -9.96
CA THR A 87 -6.20 -6.13 -10.96
C THR A 87 -7.63 -5.87 -10.52
N LEU A 88 -8.11 -4.67 -10.83
CA LEU A 88 -9.52 -4.29 -10.77
C LEU A 88 -9.97 -3.91 -12.18
N ALA A 89 -10.54 -4.89 -12.89
CA ALA A 89 -10.99 -4.73 -14.28
C ALA A 89 -12.49 -4.48 -14.42
N ASP A 90 -13.28 -4.73 -13.37
CA ASP A 90 -14.74 -4.60 -13.43
C ASP A 90 -15.21 -3.14 -13.22
N GLY A 91 -16.40 -2.82 -13.72
CA GLY A 91 -17.03 -1.51 -13.60
C GLY A 91 -16.63 -0.51 -14.70
N SER A 92 -17.19 0.71 -14.64
CA SER A 92 -16.70 1.83 -15.47
C SER A 92 -15.42 2.42 -14.87
N ASP A 93 -14.64 3.16 -15.66
CA ASP A 93 -13.44 3.87 -15.16
C ASP A 93 -13.78 4.80 -13.99
N ALA A 94 -14.90 5.52 -14.10
CA ALA A 94 -15.38 6.42 -13.06
C ALA A 94 -15.76 5.68 -11.78
N ASP A 95 -16.44 4.53 -11.88
CA ASP A 95 -16.80 3.71 -10.72
C ASP A 95 -15.57 3.11 -10.04
N ARG A 96 -14.58 2.66 -10.82
CA ARG A 96 -13.30 2.16 -10.29
C ARG A 96 -12.55 3.25 -9.55
N ALA A 97 -12.33 4.40 -10.19
CA ALA A 97 -11.63 5.53 -9.60
C ALA A 97 -12.31 5.96 -8.29
N ARG A 98 -13.65 6.08 -8.30
CA ARG A 98 -14.44 6.43 -7.12
C ARG A 98 -14.32 5.40 -5.98
N LEU A 99 -14.41 4.10 -6.30
CA LEU A 99 -14.28 3.04 -5.31
C LEU A 99 -12.88 3.01 -4.68
N VAL A 100 -11.85 3.12 -5.52
CA VAL A 100 -10.44 3.06 -5.10
C VAL A 100 -10.05 4.28 -4.28
N GLU A 101 -10.56 5.46 -4.64
CA GLU A 101 -10.37 6.67 -3.86
C GLU A 101 -11.00 6.56 -2.47
N ALA A 102 -12.27 6.16 -2.39
CA ALA A 102 -12.94 5.93 -1.12
C ALA A 102 -12.23 4.85 -0.28
N PHE A 103 -11.76 3.78 -0.91
CA PHE A 103 -11.01 2.72 -0.24
C PHE A 103 -9.66 3.21 0.30
N SER A 104 -8.93 3.99 -0.50
CA SER A 104 -7.63 4.55 -0.13
C SER A 104 -7.74 5.47 1.08
N ARG A 105 -8.74 6.36 1.08
CA ARG A 105 -9.02 7.30 2.19
C ARG A 105 -9.49 6.62 3.47
N HIS A 106 -10.23 5.52 3.35
CA HIS A 106 -10.57 4.70 4.50
C HIS A 106 -9.32 4.05 5.10
N LEU A 107 -8.45 3.51 4.24
CA LEU A 107 -7.28 2.73 4.65
C LEU A 107 -6.14 3.59 5.20
N ASP A 108 -5.92 4.80 4.68
CA ASP A 108 -4.92 5.74 5.20
C ASP A 108 -5.41 6.55 6.41
N GLY A 109 -6.70 6.48 6.72
CA GLY A 109 -7.34 7.16 7.84
C GLY A 109 -7.72 8.62 7.55
N SER A 110 -7.71 9.06 6.30
CA SER A 110 -8.17 10.38 5.87
C SER A 110 -9.62 10.63 6.29
N ASP A 111 -10.50 9.63 6.16
CA ASP A 111 -11.90 9.75 6.60
C ASP A 111 -12.01 9.89 8.13
N GLN A 112 -11.15 9.21 8.89
CA GLN A 112 -11.10 9.37 10.36
C GLN A 112 -10.63 10.77 10.75
N LEU A 113 -9.70 11.34 9.98
CA LEU A 113 -9.17 12.69 10.22
C LEU A 113 -10.20 13.76 9.90
N GLU A 114 -10.95 13.59 8.81
CA GLU A 114 -12.05 14.49 8.43
C GLU A 114 -13.22 14.41 9.42
N ALA A 115 -13.58 13.20 9.85
CA ALA A 115 -14.62 12.98 10.86
C ALA A 115 -14.24 13.42 12.29
N ALA A 116 -12.95 13.69 12.56
CA ALA A 116 -12.47 14.02 13.90
C ALA A 116 -13.04 15.35 14.46
N GLY A 117 -13.61 16.21 13.60
CA GLY A 117 -14.41 17.36 14.00
C GLY A 117 -13.68 18.46 14.78
N GLY A 118 -12.34 18.42 14.88
CA GLY A 118 -11.58 19.43 15.62
C GLY A 118 -10.06 19.26 15.55
N ALA A 119 -9.34 20.39 15.72
CA ALA A 119 -7.88 20.44 15.59
C ALA A 119 -7.14 19.52 16.59
N VAL A 120 -7.65 19.40 17.82
CA VAL A 120 -7.06 18.55 18.87
C VAL A 120 -7.24 17.08 18.55
N ALA A 121 -8.45 16.65 18.17
CA ALA A 121 -8.72 15.27 17.77
C ALA A 121 -7.87 14.86 16.55
N GLY A 122 -7.76 15.75 15.56
CA GLY A 122 -6.88 15.56 14.42
C GLY A 122 -5.40 15.46 14.80
N LEU A 123 -4.93 16.27 15.76
CA LEU A 123 -3.56 16.17 16.27
C LEU A 123 -3.31 14.85 16.98
N LEU A 124 -4.22 14.41 17.85
CA LEU A 124 -4.13 13.12 18.55
C LEU A 124 -4.09 11.95 17.56
N LEU A 125 -4.89 11.99 16.50
CA LEU A 125 -4.83 11.00 15.42
C LEU A 125 -3.46 10.99 14.73
N ARG A 126 -2.92 12.15 14.36
CA ARG A 126 -1.58 12.26 13.74
C ARG A 126 -0.47 11.75 14.66
N LEU A 127 -0.55 12.06 15.96
CA LEU A 127 0.40 11.55 16.96
C LEU A 127 0.29 10.03 17.12
N ARG A 128 -0.94 9.47 17.12
CA ARG A 128 -1.16 8.02 17.13
C ARG A 128 -0.52 7.36 15.91
N VAL A 129 -0.70 7.94 14.72
CA VAL A 129 -0.09 7.47 13.48
C VAL A 129 1.44 7.48 13.58
N LYS A 130 2.04 8.58 14.05
CA LYS A 130 3.50 8.68 14.20
C LYS A 130 4.05 7.73 15.26
N ARG A 131 3.33 7.50 16.35
CA ARG A 131 3.67 6.48 17.34
C ARG A 131 3.65 5.08 16.72
N ASN A 132 2.66 4.79 15.88
CA ASN A 132 2.59 3.51 15.19
C ASN A 132 3.76 3.30 14.21
N ASP A 133 4.15 4.34 13.46
CA ASP A 133 5.35 4.34 12.60
C ASP A 133 6.62 4.06 13.43
N ALA A 134 6.73 4.67 14.62
CA ALA A 134 7.88 4.48 15.50
C ALA A 134 7.93 3.06 16.09
N LEU A 135 6.78 2.48 16.44
CA LEU A 135 6.64 1.14 17.03
C LEU A 135 6.56 0.03 15.98
N TRP A 136 7.29 0.14 14.87
CA TRP A 136 7.16 -0.77 13.72
C TRP A 136 7.41 -2.26 14.05
N TRP A 137 8.07 -2.58 15.17
CA TRP A 137 8.29 -3.97 15.64
C TRP A 137 7.07 -4.59 16.33
N ARG A 138 6.04 -3.80 16.69
CA ARG A 138 4.84 -4.31 17.36
C ARG A 138 3.98 -5.12 16.39
N ALA A 139 3.07 -5.93 16.94
CA ALA A 139 2.00 -6.52 16.13
C ALA A 139 1.14 -5.42 15.50
N ARG A 140 0.97 -5.47 14.17
CA ARG A 140 0.06 -4.61 13.44
C ARG A 140 -1.38 -4.88 13.84
N GLN A 141 -2.16 -3.82 13.83
CA GLN A 141 -3.59 -3.83 14.09
C GLN A 141 -4.33 -3.57 12.76
N PRO A 142 -5.53 -4.15 12.57
CA PRO A 142 -6.34 -3.88 11.38
C PRO A 142 -6.67 -2.40 11.17
N SER A 143 -6.70 -1.61 12.26
CA SER A 143 -6.95 -0.17 12.23
C SER A 143 -5.69 0.69 12.03
N ASP A 144 -4.52 0.07 11.85
CA ASP A 144 -3.30 0.81 11.55
C ASP A 144 -3.41 1.42 10.14
N PRO A 145 -3.11 2.72 9.99
CA PRO A 145 -3.22 3.39 8.71
C PRO A 145 -2.18 2.86 7.72
N TRP A 146 -2.57 2.79 6.46
CA TRP A 146 -1.67 2.51 5.35
C TRP A 146 -1.14 3.82 4.74
N ASP A 147 -0.12 3.70 3.88
CA ASP A 147 0.21 4.77 2.93
C ASP A 147 -0.49 4.41 1.63
N CYS A 148 -1.38 5.28 1.15
CA CYS A 148 -2.11 5.09 -0.10
C CYS A 148 -1.69 6.15 -1.13
N GLY A 149 -1.63 5.78 -2.40
CA GLY A 149 -1.39 6.76 -3.47
C GLY A 149 -1.28 6.18 -4.86
N TYR A 150 -1.34 7.08 -5.84
CA TYR A 150 -1.21 6.74 -7.25
C TYR A 150 0.26 6.69 -7.65
N LEU A 151 0.65 5.62 -8.32
CA LEU A 151 2.02 5.35 -8.73
C LEU A 151 2.45 6.31 -9.85
N ILE A 152 3.57 7.01 -9.65
CA ILE A 152 4.15 7.92 -10.65
C ILE A 152 4.98 7.15 -11.69
N GLY A 153 5.66 6.08 -11.27
CA GLY A 153 6.44 5.20 -12.15
C GLY A 153 7.91 5.60 -12.36
N GLU A 154 8.45 6.59 -11.63
CA GLU A 154 9.85 7.01 -11.76
C GLU A 154 10.83 5.93 -11.27
N PRO A 155 11.64 5.31 -12.14
CA PRO A 155 12.48 4.16 -11.77
C PRO A 155 13.53 4.47 -10.71
N ALA A 156 14.12 5.67 -10.74
CA ALA A 156 15.13 6.07 -9.76
C ALA A 156 14.53 6.21 -8.35
N ALA A 157 13.30 6.70 -8.24
CA ALA A 157 12.57 6.81 -6.99
C ALA A 157 12.19 5.42 -6.46
N LEU A 158 11.64 4.55 -7.32
CA LEU A 158 11.27 3.18 -6.98
C LEU A 158 12.46 2.34 -6.50
N ARG A 159 13.66 2.54 -7.07
CA ARG A 159 14.89 1.89 -6.63
C ARG A 159 15.37 2.36 -5.24
N ARG A 160 14.87 3.48 -4.72
CA ARG A 160 15.20 3.99 -3.38
C ARG A 160 14.06 3.78 -2.39
N PHE A 161 12.87 3.47 -2.90
CA PHE A 161 11.67 3.26 -2.10
C PHE A 161 11.90 2.26 -0.97
N GLN A 162 11.44 2.66 0.22
CA GLN A 162 11.38 1.86 1.43
C GLN A 162 10.05 2.16 2.11
N PRO A 163 9.11 1.19 2.16
CA PRO A 163 7.80 1.44 2.77
C PRO A 163 8.01 1.68 4.27
N ARG A 164 7.49 2.81 4.77
CA ARG A 164 7.52 3.16 6.21
C ARG A 164 6.37 2.53 7.01
N ARG A 165 5.32 2.10 6.31
CA ARG A 165 4.12 1.41 6.79
C ARG A 165 3.60 0.52 5.67
N ALA A 166 2.52 -0.23 5.92
CA ALA A 166 1.86 -0.99 4.85
C ALA A 166 1.41 0.00 3.75
N THR A 167 1.70 -0.32 2.50
CA THR A 167 1.51 0.61 1.38
C THR A 167 0.57 0.02 0.34
N LEU A 168 -0.42 0.81 -0.08
CA LEU A 168 -1.26 0.57 -1.25
C LEU A 168 -0.85 1.56 -2.35
N MET A 169 -0.31 1.03 -3.44
CA MET A 169 -0.02 1.76 -4.67
C MET A 169 -1.12 1.48 -5.68
N VAL A 170 -1.62 2.52 -6.34
CA VAL A 170 -2.64 2.41 -7.39
C VAL A 170 -1.99 2.79 -8.73
N ALA A 171 -2.04 1.87 -9.69
CA ALA A 171 -1.66 2.15 -11.08
C ALA A 171 -2.93 2.30 -11.91
N ASP A 172 -3.27 3.56 -12.23
CA ASP A 172 -4.35 3.92 -13.14
C ASP A 172 -3.84 3.99 -14.59
N ASP A 173 -4.72 4.32 -15.54
CA ASP A 173 -4.43 4.35 -16.98
C ASP A 173 -3.45 5.47 -17.41
N SER A 174 -3.13 6.41 -16.52
CA SER A 174 -2.14 7.46 -16.81
C SER A 174 -0.69 6.94 -16.81
N LEU A 175 -0.43 5.78 -16.21
CA LEU A 175 0.90 5.17 -16.19
C LEU A 175 1.14 4.30 -17.44
N PRO A 176 2.12 4.60 -18.32
CA PRO A 176 2.36 3.77 -19.50
C PRO A 176 2.71 2.32 -19.16
N ASP A 177 2.26 1.35 -19.96
CA ASP A 177 2.48 -0.08 -19.69
C ASP A 177 3.96 -0.47 -19.57
N ALA A 178 4.85 0.20 -20.31
CA ALA A 178 6.29 0.01 -20.17
C ALA A 178 6.79 0.43 -18.77
N ALA A 179 6.33 1.59 -18.28
CA ALA A 179 6.67 2.09 -16.96
C ALA A 179 6.05 1.24 -15.85
N LEU A 180 4.82 0.73 -16.04
CA LEU A 180 4.19 -0.21 -15.12
C LEU A 180 4.98 -1.52 -15.01
N ARG A 181 5.40 -2.09 -16.15
CA ARG A 181 6.24 -3.31 -16.17
C ARG A 181 7.60 -3.09 -15.51
N GLU A 182 8.24 -1.96 -15.75
CA GLU A 182 9.49 -1.60 -15.08
C GLU A 182 9.27 -1.44 -13.56
N ALA A 183 8.20 -0.76 -13.15
CA ALA A 183 7.87 -0.60 -11.73
C ALA A 183 7.61 -1.94 -11.04
N LEU A 184 6.84 -2.83 -11.67
CA LEU A 184 6.61 -4.21 -11.21
C LEU A 184 7.94 -4.95 -11.00
N HIS A 185 8.83 -4.89 -11.99
CA HIS A 185 10.13 -5.54 -11.92
C HIS A 185 10.98 -5.01 -10.77
N ILE A 186 11.05 -3.69 -10.59
CA ILE A 186 11.81 -3.05 -9.51
C ILE A 186 11.23 -3.42 -8.14
N LEU A 187 9.91 -3.31 -7.97
CA LEU A 187 9.24 -3.61 -6.70
C LEU A 187 9.37 -5.08 -6.34
N GLN A 188 9.21 -6.00 -7.30
CA GLN A 188 9.41 -7.43 -7.10
C GLN A 188 10.83 -7.75 -6.65
N THR A 189 11.83 -7.22 -7.36
CA THR A 189 13.26 -7.45 -7.06
C THR A 189 13.63 -6.93 -5.67
N ARG A 190 13.02 -5.82 -5.24
CA ARG A 190 13.29 -5.20 -3.93
C ARG A 190 12.44 -5.75 -2.79
N SER A 191 11.38 -6.50 -3.11
CA SER A 191 10.35 -6.89 -2.15
C SER A 191 10.89 -7.63 -0.92
N ALA A 192 11.93 -8.44 -1.09
CA ALA A 192 12.57 -9.17 0.01
C ALA A 192 13.10 -8.25 1.13
N GLY A 193 13.49 -7.01 0.79
CA GLY A 193 13.99 -6.02 1.73
C GLY A 193 12.92 -5.13 2.37
N PHE A 194 11.67 -5.19 1.92
CA PHE A 194 10.62 -4.32 2.43
C PHE A 194 10.22 -4.72 3.85
N ARG A 195 10.28 -3.77 4.78
CA ARG A 195 9.86 -3.98 6.18
C ARG A 195 8.35 -4.15 6.33
N HIS A 196 7.60 -3.48 5.47
CA HIS A 196 6.14 -3.49 5.44
C HIS A 196 5.64 -3.99 4.09
N PRO A 197 4.45 -4.61 4.03
CA PRO A 197 3.91 -5.09 2.77
C PRO A 197 3.57 -3.91 1.85
N VAL A 198 3.82 -4.15 0.57
CA VAL A 198 3.42 -3.29 -0.54
C VAL A 198 2.38 -4.04 -1.33
N ARG A 199 1.30 -3.35 -1.68
CA ARG A 199 0.16 -3.84 -2.45
C ARG A 199 0.03 -2.93 -3.67
N LEU A 200 0.15 -3.49 -4.87
CA LEU A 200 -0.04 -2.74 -6.10
C LEU A 200 -1.37 -3.14 -6.72
N LEU A 201 -2.29 -2.20 -6.80
CA LEU A 201 -3.59 -2.37 -7.46
C LEU A 201 -3.52 -1.73 -8.84
N VAL A 202 -3.78 -2.51 -9.88
CA VAL A 202 -3.80 -2.04 -11.26
C VAL A 202 -5.24 -1.91 -11.72
N LEU A 203 -5.61 -0.73 -12.21
CA LEU A 203 -6.96 -0.43 -12.68
C LEU A 203 -7.05 -0.63 -14.20
N GLY A 204 -8.20 -1.10 -14.69
CA GLY A 204 -8.58 -1.06 -16.10
C GLY A 204 -7.79 -1.96 -17.05
N ARG A 205 -6.67 -2.55 -16.60
CA ARG A 205 -5.77 -3.36 -17.43
C ARG A 205 -5.98 -4.86 -17.26
N GLY A 206 -5.90 -5.59 -18.37
CA GLY A 206 -5.88 -7.04 -18.41
C GLY A 206 -4.55 -7.62 -17.88
N GLY A 207 -4.56 -8.92 -17.55
CA GLY A 207 -3.38 -9.63 -17.02
C GLY A 207 -2.16 -9.61 -17.94
N ASP A 208 -2.36 -9.47 -19.25
CA ASP A 208 -1.27 -9.43 -20.24
C ASP A 208 -0.34 -8.21 -20.06
N ALA A 209 -0.89 -7.07 -19.61
CA ALA A 209 -0.09 -5.88 -19.30
C ALA A 209 0.85 -6.09 -18.10
N LEU A 210 0.58 -7.13 -17.29
CA LEU A 210 1.28 -7.44 -16.04
C LEU A 210 2.20 -8.66 -16.16
N ALA A 211 2.34 -9.25 -17.34
CA ALA A 211 3.21 -10.39 -17.60
C ALA A 211 4.69 -10.00 -17.41
N VAL A 212 5.14 -10.00 -16.16
CA VAL A 212 6.54 -9.79 -15.77
C VAL A 212 6.95 -10.95 -14.86
N GLY A 213 7.85 -11.79 -15.35
CA GLY A 213 8.69 -12.70 -14.54
C GLY A 213 7.99 -13.44 -13.40
N GLY A 214 6.94 -14.21 -13.69
CA GLY A 214 6.31 -15.13 -12.71
C GLY A 214 5.35 -14.49 -11.70
N LEU A 215 5.07 -13.19 -11.80
CA LEU A 215 3.95 -12.58 -11.09
C LEU A 215 2.64 -12.95 -11.78
N ASN A 216 1.80 -13.76 -11.12
CA ASN A 216 0.43 -13.98 -11.55
C ASN A 216 -0.44 -12.98 -10.78
N PRO A 217 -0.85 -11.84 -11.38
CA PRO A 217 -1.70 -10.88 -10.68
C PRO A 217 -2.99 -11.60 -10.27
N THR A 218 -3.35 -11.52 -8.99
CA THR A 218 -4.59 -12.13 -8.52
C THR A 218 -5.74 -11.29 -9.09
N PRO A 219 -6.55 -11.81 -10.03
CA PRO A 219 -7.74 -11.08 -10.44
C PRO A 219 -8.67 -11.02 -9.23
N LEU A 220 -9.12 -9.82 -8.89
CA LEU A 220 -10.23 -9.71 -7.95
C LEU A 220 -11.47 -10.26 -8.69
N PRO A 221 -12.10 -11.35 -8.23
CA PRO A 221 -13.19 -11.96 -8.97
C PRO A 221 -14.34 -10.96 -9.14
N ALA A 222 -15.11 -11.09 -10.21
CA ALA A 222 -16.31 -10.28 -10.44
C ALA A 222 -17.34 -10.48 -9.32
N PRO A 223 -18.12 -9.46 -8.97
CA PRO A 223 -19.29 -9.64 -8.11
C PRO A 223 -20.19 -10.66 -8.79
N THR A 224 -20.42 -11.80 -8.14
CA THR A 224 -21.41 -12.77 -8.61
C THR A 224 -22.77 -12.11 -8.50
N THR A 225 -23.38 -11.79 -9.63
CA THR A 225 -24.79 -11.40 -9.68
C THR A 225 -25.59 -12.52 -9.02
N PRO A 226 -26.35 -12.27 -7.95
CA PRO A 226 -27.24 -13.29 -7.42
C PRO A 226 -28.24 -13.68 -8.53
N PRO A 227 -28.58 -14.98 -8.68
CA PRO A 227 -29.66 -15.37 -9.56
C PRO A 227 -30.93 -14.62 -9.14
N ARG A 228 -31.63 -14.06 -10.14
CA ARG A 228 -32.90 -13.37 -9.97
C ARG A 228 -33.98 -14.31 -9.43
#